data_AF-A0A520BD04-F1
#
_entry.id   AF-A0A520BD04-F1
#
_cell.length_a   1.000
_cell.length_b   1.000
_cell.length_c   1.000
_cell.angle_alpha   90.00
_cell.angle_beta   90.00
_cell.angle_gamma   90.00
#
_symmetry.space_group_name_H-M   'P 1'
#
loop_
_entity.id
_entity.type
_entity.pdbx_description
1 polymer ?
#
loop_
_entity_poly.entity_id
_entity_poly.type
_entity_poly.pdbx_seq_one_letter_code
_entity_poly.pdbx_strand_id
1 'polypeptide(L)'
;MNKILLIIKREYLSRVKKKSFIVMTFLTPLLIAGIYALIGYFTYTGIKDTHDKIAIVNNNKTLTAKLASNKNINYTYVNQSLNDAKLLLAKEDYDYFLYLPEFSLTEPKGIELFGNKQAGLSINRRISDDLEELIRNQKLQESGISQSDLDKLKTNIDIDTKKITADTGIEEASSAGASTIIAFVAGVLMFMFIMLYGIQV
;
A
#
# COMPACT_ATOMS: atom_id res chain seq x y z
N MET A 1 24.56 -12.06 51.17
CA MET A 1 23.91 -11.52 49.95
C MET A 1 23.68 -12.55 48.83
N ASN A 2 24.44 -13.65 48.72
CA ASN A 2 24.26 -14.68 47.66
C ASN A 2 22.97 -15.52 47.70
N LYS A 3 22.28 -15.59 48.85
CA LYS A 3 21.06 -16.43 48.99
C LYS A 3 19.88 -15.91 48.16
N ILE A 4 19.72 -14.59 48.06
CA ILE A 4 18.64 -13.96 47.27
C ILE A 4 18.84 -14.27 45.77
N LEU A 5 20.08 -14.14 45.28
CA LEU A 5 20.43 -14.41 43.89
C LEU A 5 20.21 -15.89 43.51
N LEU A 6 20.47 -16.82 44.43
CA LEU A 6 20.16 -18.25 44.25
C LEU A 6 18.65 -18.52 44.18
N ILE A 7 17.85 -17.83 45.01
CA ILE A 7 16.38 -17.94 45.00
C ILE A 7 15.82 -17.41 43.68
N ILE A 8 16.25 -16.20 43.25
CA ILE A 8 15.84 -15.61 41.96
C ILE A 8 16.16 -16.56 40.81
N LYS A 9 17.38 -17.11 40.77
CA LYS A 9 17.80 -18.06 39.73
C LYS A 9 16.91 -19.31 39.71
N ARG A 10 16.58 -19.87 40.87
CA ARG A 10 15.73 -21.07 40.97
C ARG A 10 14.32 -20.77 40.45
N GLU A 11 13.71 -19.69 40.92
CA GLU A 11 12.35 -19.30 40.53
C GLU A 11 12.25 -18.96 39.04
N TYR A 12 13.21 -18.20 38.52
CA TYR A 12 13.28 -17.88 37.08
C TYR A 12 13.42 -19.14 36.22
N LEU A 13 14.38 -20.02 36.55
CA LEU A 13 14.60 -21.25 35.78
C LEU A 13 13.41 -22.21 35.88
N SER A 14 12.71 -22.24 37.01
CA SER A 14 11.49 -23.05 37.17
C SER A 14 10.37 -22.58 36.22
N ARG A 15 10.24 -21.26 36.02
CA ARG A 15 9.21 -20.67 35.15
C ARG A 15 9.57 -20.76 33.67
N VAL A 16 10.79 -20.36 33.30
CA VAL A 16 11.22 -20.33 31.89
C VAL A 16 11.37 -21.72 31.29
N LYS A 17 11.70 -22.75 32.10
CA LYS A 17 11.78 -24.14 31.63
C LYS A 17 10.42 -24.84 31.52
N LYS A 18 9.33 -24.23 32.00
CA LYS A 18 7.99 -24.83 31.90
C LYS A 18 7.62 -24.93 30.42
N LYS A 19 7.18 -26.11 29.98
CA LYS A 19 6.79 -26.34 28.57
C LYS A 19 5.76 -25.32 28.10
N SER A 20 4.79 -24.95 28.94
CA SER A 20 3.79 -23.93 28.60
C SER A 20 4.40 -22.54 28.40
N PHE A 21 5.41 -22.17 29.21
CA PHE A 21 6.10 -20.89 29.07
C PHE A 21 6.84 -20.82 27.74
N ILE A 22 7.62 -21.86 27.42
CA ILE A 22 8.38 -21.94 26.16
C ILE A 22 7.41 -21.90 24.98
N VAL A 23 6.36 -22.73 25.00
CA VAL A 23 5.37 -22.77 23.92
C VAL A 23 4.71 -21.41 23.73
N MET A 24 4.16 -20.79 24.78
CA MET A 24 3.48 -19.48 24.64
C MET A 24 4.44 -18.35 24.22
N THR A 25 5.68 -18.36 24.73
CA THR A 25 6.68 -17.31 24.43
C THR A 25 7.04 -17.29 22.95
N PHE A 26 7.09 -18.45 22.29
CA PHE A 26 7.38 -18.52 20.85
C PHE A 26 6.13 -18.55 19.98
N LEU A 27 5.08 -19.25 20.42
CA LEU A 27 3.84 -19.41 19.66
C LEU A 27 3.10 -18.10 19.47
N THR A 28 3.01 -17.25 20.50
CA THR A 28 2.28 -15.97 20.38
C THR A 28 2.95 -15.01 19.39
N PRO A 29 4.26 -14.70 19.48
CA PRO A 29 4.94 -13.91 18.46
C PRO A 29 4.89 -14.55 17.07
N LEU A 30 4.99 -15.88 16.97
CA LEU A 30 4.91 -16.58 15.69
C LEU A 30 3.52 -16.45 15.04
N LEU A 31 2.45 -16.57 15.82
CA LEU A 31 1.08 -16.35 15.33
C LEU A 31 0.87 -14.92 14.87
N ILE A 32 1.36 -13.93 15.63
CA ILE A 32 1.29 -12.52 15.24
C ILE A 32 2.05 -12.28 13.93
N ALA A 33 3.28 -12.79 13.82
CA ALA A 33 4.08 -12.70 12.61
C ALA A 33 3.38 -13.40 11.42
N GLY A 34 2.76 -14.56 11.64
CA GLY A 34 1.99 -15.28 10.64
C GLY A 34 0.76 -14.50 10.15
N ILE A 35 0.03 -13.85 11.05
CA ILE A 35 -1.10 -12.99 10.68
C ILE A 35 -0.63 -11.79 9.85
N TYR A 36 0.44 -11.10 10.27
CA TYR A 36 1.00 -10.00 9.48
C TYR A 36 1.54 -10.46 8.13
N ALA A 37 2.16 -11.64 8.06
CA ALA A 37 2.61 -12.24 6.82
C ALA A 37 1.43 -12.56 5.89
N LEU A 38 0.31 -13.07 6.41
CA LEU A 38 -0.91 -13.30 5.64
C LEU A 38 -1.52 -11.99 5.13
N ILE A 39 -1.62 -10.97 5.99
CA ILE A 39 -2.11 -9.64 5.57
C ILE A 39 -1.23 -9.06 4.47
N GLY A 40 0.10 -9.11 4.66
CA GLY A 40 1.08 -8.69 3.66
C GLY A 40 0.95 -9.48 2.35
N TYR A 41 0.78 -10.79 2.44
CA TYR A 41 0.57 -11.66 1.29
C TYR A 41 -0.71 -11.28 0.52
N PHE A 42 -1.87 -11.18 1.19
CA PHE A 42 -3.14 -10.81 0.54
C PHE A 42 -3.14 -9.38 -0.01
N THR A 43 -2.44 -8.46 0.66
CA THR A 43 -2.25 -7.10 0.14
C THR A 43 -1.41 -7.13 -1.11
N TYR A 44 -0.32 -7.90 -1.12
CA TYR A 44 0.59 -8.00 -2.26
C TYR A 44 -0.03 -8.75 -3.46
N THR A 45 -0.73 -9.86 -3.24
CA THR A 45 -1.42 -10.60 -4.31
C THR A 45 -2.61 -9.82 -4.84
N GLY A 46 -3.38 -9.16 -3.97
CA GLY A 46 -4.45 -8.24 -4.38
C GLY A 46 -3.97 -7.05 -5.24
N ILE A 47 -2.66 -6.76 -5.25
CA ILE A 47 -2.05 -5.72 -6.09
C ILE A 47 -1.45 -6.29 -7.39
N LYS A 48 -1.06 -7.58 -7.42
CA LYS A 48 -0.31 -8.19 -8.54
C LYS A 48 -1.11 -9.12 -9.45
N ASP A 49 -2.16 -9.78 -8.95
CA ASP A 49 -2.84 -10.82 -9.72
C ASP A 49 -4.13 -10.36 -10.39
N THR A 50 -4.53 -9.11 -10.16
CA THR A 50 -5.64 -8.54 -10.90
C THR A 50 -5.16 -8.25 -12.32
N HIS A 51 -5.60 -9.05 -13.29
CA HIS A 51 -5.44 -8.82 -14.73
C HIS A 51 -6.78 -8.36 -15.29
N ASP A 52 -7.31 -7.27 -14.74
CA ASP A 52 -8.66 -6.82 -15.12
C ASP A 52 -8.65 -6.40 -16.59
N LYS A 53 -9.57 -6.99 -17.37
CA LYS A 53 -9.83 -6.58 -18.74
C LYS A 53 -10.89 -5.49 -18.75
N ILE A 54 -10.53 -4.31 -19.24
CA ILE A 54 -11.40 -3.15 -19.24
C ILE A 54 -11.69 -2.74 -20.68
N ALA A 55 -12.96 -2.90 -21.10
CA ALA A 55 -13.44 -2.33 -22.35
C ALA A 55 -13.68 -0.82 -22.16
N ILE A 56 -13.31 -0.01 -23.14
CA ILE A 56 -13.52 1.45 -23.12
C ILE A 56 -14.40 1.84 -24.30
N VAL A 57 -15.51 2.51 -24.03
CA VAL A 57 -16.25 3.28 -25.05
C VAL A 57 -15.97 4.74 -24.78
N ASN A 58 -15.24 5.35 -25.71
CA ASN A 58 -14.93 6.76 -25.67
C ASN A 58 -15.83 7.53 -26.63
N ASN A 59 -16.80 8.25 -26.08
CA ASN A 59 -17.64 9.18 -26.83
C ASN A 59 -17.10 10.62 -26.75
N ASN A 60 -16.04 10.85 -25.97
CA ASN A 60 -15.42 12.14 -25.81
C ASN A 60 -14.59 12.50 -27.06
N LYS A 61 -14.94 13.61 -27.71
CA LYS A 61 -14.22 14.12 -28.90
C LYS A 61 -12.97 14.89 -28.53
N THR A 62 -12.91 15.41 -27.31
CA THR A 62 -11.80 16.21 -26.81
C THR A 62 -10.64 15.32 -26.37
N LEU A 63 -10.89 14.25 -25.60
CA LEU A 63 -9.89 13.29 -25.14
C LEU A 63 -9.50 12.33 -26.29
N THR A 64 -8.38 12.63 -26.94
CA THR A 64 -7.87 11.87 -28.10
C THR A 64 -6.78 10.88 -27.71
N ALA A 65 -6.09 11.13 -26.60
CA ALA A 65 -5.08 10.23 -26.06
C ALA A 65 -5.73 8.91 -25.58
N LYS A 66 -4.95 7.82 -25.63
CA LYS A 66 -5.40 6.49 -25.21
C LYS A 66 -4.76 6.08 -23.89
N LEU A 67 -5.53 5.43 -23.03
CA LEU A 67 -5.02 4.77 -21.83
C LEU A 67 -4.02 3.67 -22.23
N ALA A 68 -2.89 3.64 -21.53
CA ALA A 68 -1.86 2.64 -21.74
C ALA A 68 -2.09 1.43 -20.84
N SER A 69 -2.19 0.23 -21.43
CA SER A 69 -2.26 -1.02 -20.67
C SER A 69 -0.96 -1.28 -19.89
N ASN A 70 -1.09 -1.91 -18.73
CA ASN A 70 0.03 -2.30 -17.88
C ASN A 70 -0.11 -3.78 -17.45
N LYS A 71 0.76 -4.25 -16.55
CA LYS A 71 0.75 -5.66 -16.10
C LYS A 71 -0.54 -6.07 -15.37
N ASN A 72 -1.27 -5.11 -14.80
CA ASN A 72 -2.43 -5.36 -13.95
C ASN A 72 -3.75 -4.96 -14.63
N ILE A 73 -3.73 -4.07 -15.62
CA ILE A 73 -4.93 -3.66 -16.35
C ILE A 73 -4.67 -3.70 -17.85
N ASN A 74 -5.59 -4.35 -18.58
CA ASN A 74 -5.63 -4.30 -20.03
C ASN A 74 -6.81 -3.47 -20.52
N TYR A 75 -6.51 -2.33 -21.15
CA TYR A 75 -7.48 -1.43 -21.75
C TYR A 75 -7.71 -1.76 -23.23
N THR A 76 -8.96 -2.03 -23.60
CA THR A 76 -9.36 -2.26 -24.99
C THR A 76 -10.45 -1.28 -25.41
N TYR A 77 -10.16 -0.44 -26.40
CA TYR A 77 -11.16 0.47 -26.95
C TYR A 77 -12.11 -0.28 -27.89
N VAL A 78 -13.41 -0.17 -27.64
CA VAL A 78 -14.46 -0.80 -28.45
C VAL A 78 -15.35 0.27 -29.08
N ASN A 79 -15.70 0.07 -30.36
CA ASN A 79 -16.59 0.97 -31.09
C ASN A 79 -18.02 0.43 -31.06
N GLN A 80 -18.67 0.56 -29.90
CA GLN A 80 -20.03 0.07 -29.67
C GLN A 80 -20.85 1.10 -28.89
N SER A 81 -22.18 1.02 -28.97
CA SER A 81 -23.04 1.85 -28.14
C SER A 81 -22.92 1.46 -26.66
N LEU A 82 -23.26 2.37 -25.75
CA LEU A 82 -23.29 2.08 -24.31
C LEU A 82 -24.15 0.84 -23.98
N ASN A 83 -25.27 0.65 -24.67
CA ASN A 83 -26.17 -0.48 -24.44
C ASN A 83 -25.54 -1.81 -24.91
N ASP A 84 -24.88 -1.80 -26.07
CA ASP A 84 -24.20 -2.99 -26.58
C ASP A 84 -22.97 -3.34 -25.74
N ALA A 85 -22.24 -2.33 -25.25
CA ALA A 85 -21.08 -2.53 -24.39
C ALA A 85 -21.46 -3.15 -23.04
N LYS A 86 -22.64 -2.83 -22.48
CA LYS A 86 -23.17 -3.52 -21.28
C LYS A 86 -23.43 -5.00 -21.55
N LEU A 87 -23.81 -5.39 -22.77
CA LEU A 87 -23.99 -6.79 -23.15
C LEU A 87 -22.65 -7.53 -23.32
N LEU A 88 -21.55 -6.83 -23.59
CA LEU A 88 -20.21 -7.44 -23.61
C LEU A 88 -19.77 -7.95 -22.23
N LEU A 89 -20.17 -7.26 -21.15
CA LEU A 89 -19.94 -7.73 -19.78
C LEU A 89 -20.66 -9.06 -19.51
N ALA A 90 -21.85 -9.24 -20.09
CA ALA A 90 -22.63 -10.47 -19.95
C ALA A 90 -22.05 -11.66 -20.74
N LYS A 91 -21.20 -11.39 -21.74
CA LYS A 91 -20.50 -12.42 -22.52
C LYS A 91 -19.15 -12.85 -21.90
N GLU A 92 -18.79 -12.28 -20.74
CA GLU A 92 -17.55 -12.54 -19.98
C GLU A 92 -16.22 -12.24 -20.71
N ASP A 93 -16.26 -11.48 -21.81
CA ASP A 93 -15.02 -11.08 -22.51
C ASP A 93 -14.21 -10.03 -21.70
N TYR A 94 -14.89 -9.28 -20.82
CA TYR A 94 -14.33 -8.18 -20.03
C TYR A 94 -14.84 -8.21 -18.58
N ASP A 95 -13.97 -7.86 -17.62
CA ASP A 95 -14.32 -7.72 -16.20
C ASP A 95 -15.11 -6.44 -15.94
N TYR A 96 -14.68 -5.36 -16.60
CA TYR A 96 -15.22 -4.03 -16.47
C TYR A 96 -15.35 -3.34 -17.82
N PHE A 97 -16.21 -2.33 -17.84
CA PHE A 97 -16.43 -1.46 -18.95
C PHE A 97 -16.46 -0.01 -18.47
N LEU A 98 -15.55 0.80 -19.02
CA LEU A 98 -15.38 2.22 -18.71
C LEU A 98 -16.05 3.06 -19.81
N TYR A 99 -17.03 3.86 -19.41
CA TYR A 99 -17.72 4.80 -20.28
C TYR A 99 -17.17 6.21 -20.08
N LEU A 100 -16.68 6.81 -21.17
CA LEU A 100 -16.19 8.18 -21.21
C LEU A 100 -17.19 9.02 -22.03
N PRO A 101 -18.10 9.78 -21.39
CA PRO A 101 -18.99 10.69 -22.13
C PRO A 101 -18.23 11.91 -22.64
N GLU A 102 -18.93 12.77 -23.37
CA GLU A 102 -18.41 14.10 -23.68
C GLU A 102 -18.27 14.93 -22.38
N PHE A 103 -17.06 15.45 -22.14
CA PHE A 103 -16.71 16.31 -21.00
C PHE A 103 -15.54 17.23 -21.38
N SER A 104 -15.40 18.35 -20.67
CA SER A 104 -14.22 19.23 -20.78
C SER A 104 -13.03 18.65 -20.03
N LEU A 105 -11.83 18.73 -20.60
CA LEU A 105 -10.60 18.32 -19.91
C LEU A 105 -10.40 19.07 -18.58
N THR A 106 -10.88 20.31 -18.46
CA THR A 106 -10.75 21.11 -17.23
C THR A 106 -11.61 20.59 -16.09
N GLU A 107 -12.74 19.95 -16.41
CA GLU A 107 -13.70 19.46 -15.42
C GLU A 107 -14.31 18.14 -15.91
N PRO A 108 -13.56 17.03 -15.86
CA PRO A 108 -14.04 15.73 -16.31
C PRO A 108 -15.14 15.24 -15.37
N LYS A 109 -16.35 15.03 -15.91
CA LYS A 109 -17.54 14.60 -15.17
C LYS A 109 -18.30 13.53 -15.97
N GLY A 110 -19.07 12.71 -15.24
CA GLY A 110 -19.94 11.69 -15.84
C GLY A 110 -19.22 10.42 -16.31
N ILE A 111 -17.96 10.22 -15.94
CA ILE A 111 -17.23 8.98 -16.21
C ILE A 111 -17.83 7.87 -15.34
N GLU A 112 -18.19 6.75 -15.97
CA GLU A 112 -18.86 5.63 -15.31
C GLU A 112 -18.09 4.33 -15.53
N LEU A 113 -17.91 3.55 -14.46
CA LEU A 113 -17.33 2.21 -14.52
C LEU A 113 -18.42 1.19 -14.20
N PHE A 114 -18.67 0.29 -15.15
CA PHE A 114 -19.57 -0.84 -15.00
C PHE A 114 -18.76 -2.13 -14.87
N GLY A 115 -19.18 -3.05 -14.02
CA GLY A 115 -18.49 -4.32 -13.83
C GLY A 115 -19.46 -5.48 -13.69
N ASN A 116 -19.03 -6.67 -14.12
CA ASN A 116 -19.76 -7.92 -13.84
C ASN A 116 -19.67 -8.28 -12.33
N LYS A 117 -18.61 -7.81 -11.66
CA LYS A 117 -18.38 -7.89 -10.23
C LYS A 117 -18.31 -6.49 -9.62
N GLN A 118 -18.65 -6.35 -8.33
CA GLN A 118 -18.53 -5.07 -7.63
C GLN A 118 -17.09 -4.55 -7.73
N ALA A 119 -16.91 -3.36 -8.30
CA ALA A 119 -15.61 -2.71 -8.36
C ALA A 119 -15.11 -2.40 -6.94
N GLY A 120 -13.97 -2.95 -6.55
CA GLY A 120 -13.31 -2.58 -5.30
C GLY A 120 -12.79 -1.14 -5.33
N LEU A 121 -12.55 -0.55 -4.14
CA LEU A 121 -11.95 0.79 -4.06
C LEU A 121 -10.61 0.90 -4.81
N SER A 122 -9.83 -0.17 -4.83
CA SER A 122 -8.51 -0.20 -5.48
C SER A 122 -8.59 -0.03 -6.99
N ILE A 123 -9.55 -0.67 -7.66
CA ILE A 123 -9.69 -0.58 -9.13
C ILE A 123 -10.23 0.80 -9.53
N ASN A 124 -11.19 1.35 -8.78
CA ASN A 124 -11.69 2.71 -9.00
C ASN A 124 -10.58 3.75 -8.86
N ARG A 125 -9.75 3.65 -7.80
CA ARG A 125 -8.62 4.56 -7.62
C ARG A 125 -7.61 4.45 -8.77
N ARG A 126 -7.23 3.22 -9.13
CA ARG A 126 -6.26 2.99 -10.21
C ARG A 126 -6.72 3.56 -11.55
N ILE A 127 -7.98 3.32 -11.94
CA ILE A 127 -8.53 3.86 -13.20
C ILE A 127 -8.62 5.39 -13.14
N SER A 128 -8.95 5.96 -11.98
CA SER A 128 -8.94 7.41 -11.77
C SER A 128 -7.54 7.98 -11.98
N ASP A 129 -6.53 7.40 -11.33
CA ASP A 129 -5.12 7.83 -11.45
C ASP A 129 -4.64 7.75 -12.92
N ASP A 130 -4.95 6.66 -13.62
CA ASP A 130 -4.58 6.46 -15.03
C ASP A 130 -5.28 7.49 -15.95
N LEU A 131 -6.56 7.82 -15.70
CA LEU A 131 -7.30 8.87 -16.42
C LEU A 131 -6.78 10.27 -16.11
N GLU A 132 -6.44 10.57 -14.86
CA GLU A 132 -5.87 11.84 -14.45
C GLU A 132 -4.52 12.07 -15.14
N GLU A 133 -3.67 11.05 -15.18
CA GLU A 133 -2.41 11.10 -15.91
C GLU A 133 -2.62 11.32 -17.40
N LEU A 134 -3.55 10.59 -18.02
CA LEU A 134 -3.87 10.76 -19.44
C LEU A 134 -4.33 12.19 -19.76
N ILE A 135 -5.30 12.70 -19.00
CA ILE A 135 -5.85 14.06 -19.18
C ILE A 135 -4.76 15.10 -18.93
N ARG A 136 -3.93 14.93 -17.89
CA ARG A 136 -2.81 15.81 -17.59
C ARG A 136 -1.83 15.85 -18.77
N ASN A 137 -1.42 14.69 -19.28
CA ASN A 137 -0.48 14.60 -20.39
C ASN A 137 -1.05 15.23 -21.66
N GLN A 138 -2.35 15.03 -21.95
CA GLN A 138 -2.99 15.68 -23.09
C GLN A 138 -3.06 17.22 -22.92
N LYS A 139 -3.44 17.72 -21.73
CA LYS A 139 -3.42 19.17 -21.44
C LYS A 139 -2.03 19.78 -21.63
N LEU A 140 -0.98 19.06 -21.22
CA LEU A 140 0.40 19.51 -21.38
C LEU A 140 0.77 19.61 -22.86
N GLN A 141 0.41 18.60 -23.66
CA GLN A 141 0.59 18.63 -25.11
C GLN A 141 -0.18 19.79 -25.76
N GLU A 142 -1.44 19.99 -25.41
CA GLU A 142 -2.29 21.08 -25.94
C GLU A 142 -1.80 22.47 -25.52
N SER A 143 -1.18 22.59 -24.35
CA SER A 143 -0.62 23.85 -23.86
C SER A 143 0.70 24.26 -24.55
N GLY A 144 1.26 23.40 -25.40
CA GLY A 144 2.55 23.64 -26.07
C GLY A 144 3.76 23.52 -25.14
N ILE A 145 3.56 23.07 -23.89
CA ILE A 145 4.63 22.83 -22.92
C ILE A 145 5.25 21.47 -23.24
N SER A 146 6.53 21.45 -23.64
CA SER A 146 7.23 20.20 -23.92
C SER A 146 7.50 19.42 -22.62
N GLN A 147 7.60 18.09 -22.71
CA GLN A 147 8.04 17.27 -21.57
C GLN A 147 9.37 17.77 -20.97
N SER A 148 10.26 18.33 -21.81
CA SER A 148 11.51 18.92 -21.36
C SER A 148 11.31 20.17 -20.48
N ASP A 149 10.26 20.96 -20.73
CA ASP A 149 9.97 22.15 -19.95
C ASP A 149 9.39 21.78 -18.58
N LEU A 150 8.64 20.67 -18.50
CA LEU A 150 8.21 20.11 -17.22
C LEU A 150 9.36 19.52 -16.42
N ASP A 151 10.29 18.82 -17.08
CA ASP A 151 11.45 18.27 -16.41
C ASP A 151 12.38 19.38 -15.88
N LYS A 152 12.40 20.58 -16.51
CA LYS A 152 13.08 21.77 -15.96
C LYS A 152 12.38 22.35 -14.72
N LEU A 153 11.08 22.11 -14.53
CA LEU A 153 10.34 22.54 -13.34
C LEU A 153 10.54 21.59 -12.15
N LYS A 154 10.98 20.34 -12.39
CA LYS A 154 11.31 19.41 -11.32
C LYS A 154 12.53 19.91 -10.56
N THR A 155 12.28 20.46 -9.38
CA THR A 155 13.35 20.79 -8.42
C THR A 155 13.40 19.68 -7.39
N ASN A 156 14.51 18.95 -7.35
CA ASN A 156 14.75 17.98 -6.30
C ASN A 156 15.46 18.70 -5.15
N ILE A 157 14.81 18.77 -3.99
CA ILE A 157 15.40 19.33 -2.78
C ILE A 157 15.78 18.16 -1.88
N ASP A 158 17.08 17.98 -1.67
CA ASP A 158 17.60 17.06 -0.67
C ASP A 158 17.76 17.82 0.66
N ILE A 159 17.05 17.39 1.69
CA ILE A 159 17.08 18.03 3.00
C ILE A 159 17.95 17.19 3.93
N ASP A 160 19.16 17.69 4.21
CA ASP A 160 20.02 17.10 5.24
C ASP A 160 19.44 17.41 6.63
N THR A 161 18.81 16.41 7.24
CA THR A 161 18.13 16.55 8.53
C THR A 161 19.06 16.15 9.66
N LYS A 162 19.47 17.13 10.47
CA LYS A 162 20.33 16.91 11.64
C LYS A 162 19.55 16.99 12.94
N LYS A 163 19.77 16.04 13.84
CA LYS A 163 19.22 16.07 15.20
C LYS A 163 20.15 16.89 16.09
N ILE A 164 19.61 17.75 16.93
CA ILE A 164 20.39 18.56 17.90
C ILE A 164 19.91 18.24 19.32
N THR A 165 20.85 18.10 20.26
CA THR A 165 20.54 18.01 21.69
C THR A 165 20.16 19.40 22.22
N ALA A 166 18.95 19.55 22.77
CA ALA A 166 18.38 20.85 23.17
C ALA A 166 19.24 21.64 24.18
N ASP A 167 19.95 20.94 25.07
CA ASP A 167 20.67 21.57 26.19
C ASP A 167 22.12 21.94 25.86
N THR A 168 22.71 21.30 24.85
CA THR A 168 24.14 21.45 24.51
C THR A 168 24.37 21.96 23.09
N GLY A 169 23.35 21.95 22.22
CA GLY A 169 23.45 22.39 20.84
C GLY A 169 24.28 21.46 19.93
N ILE A 170 24.65 20.28 20.42
CA ILE A 170 25.51 19.34 19.69
C ILE A 170 24.66 18.55 18.67
N GLU A 171 25.17 18.44 17.44
CA GLU A 171 24.57 17.60 16.40
C GLU A 171 24.75 16.11 16.75
N GLU A 172 23.64 15.38 16.88
CA GLU A 172 23.62 13.95 17.14
C GLU A 172 23.55 13.15 15.84
N ALA A 173 24.37 12.10 15.75
CA ALA A 173 24.18 11.05 14.77
C ALA A 173 22.87 10.30 15.08
N SER A 174 21.78 10.70 14.42
CA SER A 174 20.48 10.06 14.56
C SER A 174 20.48 8.72 13.83
N SER A 175 20.85 7.66 14.53
CA SER A 175 20.72 6.29 14.03
C SER A 175 19.34 5.75 14.41
N ALA A 176 18.32 6.13 13.62
CA ALA A 176 16.96 5.62 13.78
C ALA A 176 16.94 4.09 13.85
N GLY A 177 17.73 3.41 13.00
CA GLY A 177 17.88 1.96 13.02
C GLY A 177 18.36 1.39 14.36
N ALA A 178 19.40 1.97 14.97
CA ALA A 178 19.85 1.53 16.30
C ALA A 178 18.79 1.78 17.38
N SER A 179 18.10 2.93 17.35
CA SER A 179 17.03 3.19 18.32
C SER A 179 15.85 2.22 18.18
N THR A 180 15.49 1.83 16.96
CA THR A 180 14.46 0.81 16.70
C THR A 180 14.88 -0.56 17.24
N ILE A 181 16.14 -0.97 17.01
CA ILE A 181 16.66 -2.24 17.53
C ILE A 181 16.64 -2.25 19.07
N ILE A 182 17.10 -1.15 19.70
CA ILE A 182 17.11 -1.01 21.16
C ILE A 182 15.68 -1.06 21.72
N ALA A 183 14.74 -0.32 21.11
CA ALA A 183 13.33 -0.32 21.51
C ALA A 183 12.69 -1.70 21.35
N PHE A 184 12.99 -2.41 20.27
CA PHE A 184 12.52 -3.77 20.05
C PHE A 184 13.02 -4.73 21.13
N VAL A 185 14.33 -4.72 21.43
CA VAL A 185 14.92 -5.55 22.49
C VAL A 185 14.31 -5.21 23.85
N ALA A 186 14.17 -3.92 24.18
CA ALA A 186 13.55 -3.48 25.42
C ALA A 186 12.08 -3.94 25.53
N GLY A 187 11.32 -3.87 24.42
CA GLY A 187 9.94 -4.34 24.34
C GLY A 187 9.84 -5.86 24.56
N VAL A 188 10.73 -6.65 23.93
CA VAL A 188 10.81 -8.10 24.16
C VAL A 188 11.12 -8.41 25.63
N LEU A 189 12.07 -7.70 26.23
CA LEU A 189 12.41 -7.87 27.66
C LEU A 189 11.23 -7.50 28.58
N MET A 190 10.53 -6.40 28.30
CA MET A 190 9.32 -6.02 29.05
C MET A 190 8.21 -7.08 28.91
N PHE A 191 7.95 -7.55 27.69
CA PHE A 191 7.00 -8.63 27.44
C PHE A 191 7.37 -9.90 28.23
N MET A 192 8.65 -10.27 28.25
CA MET A 192 9.13 -11.40 29.06
C MET A 192 8.87 -11.20 30.55
N PHE A 193 9.12 -10.01 31.11
CA PHE A 193 8.83 -9.71 32.51
C PHE A 193 7.33 -9.80 32.82
N ILE A 194 6.48 -9.21 31.96
CA ILE A 194 5.02 -9.26 32.11
C ILE A 194 4.51 -10.70 32.03
N MET A 195 5.01 -11.50 31.09
CA MET A 195 4.64 -12.92 30.96
C MET A 195 5.07 -13.75 32.17
N LEU A 196 6.27 -13.51 32.70
CA LEU A 196 6.75 -14.18 33.93
C LEU A 196 5.88 -13.86 35.15
N TYR A 197 5.37 -12.63 35.22
CA TYR A 197 4.44 -12.18 36.26
C TYR A 197 3.01 -12.69 36.04
N GLY A 198 2.50 -12.67 34.80
CA GLY A 198 1.15 -13.11 34.44
C GLY A 198 0.90 -14.61 34.66
N ILE A 199 1.95 -15.44 34.64
CA ILE A 199 1.89 -16.88 34.97
C ILE A 199 1.89 -17.12 36.51
N GLN A 200 1.87 -16.06 37.32
CA GLN A 200 1.79 -16.14 38.78
C GLN A 200 0.36 -16.31 39.32
N VAL A 201 -0.64 -16.48 38.45
CA VAL A 201 -2.00 -16.94 38.78
C VAL A 201 -2.27 -18.29 38.11
#